data_AF-A0A2D5KF95-F1
#
_entry.id   AF-A0A2D5KF95-F1
#
_cell.length_a   1.000
_cell.length_b   1.000
_cell.length_c   1.000
_cell.angle_alpha   90.00
_cell.angle_beta   90.00
_cell.angle_gamma   90.00
#
_symmetry.space_group_name_H-M   'P 1'
#
loop_
_entity.id
_entity.type
_entity.pdbx_description
1 polymer ?
#
loop_
_entity_poly.entity_id
_entity_poly.type
_entity_poly.pdbx_seq_one_letter_code
_entity_poly.pdbx_strand_id
1 'polypeptide(L)'
;MKQITPLLFFFLLSSLVFAQSKQEFKFDQARVLLAQREIKPAIEILESLHKELPDNANINFLLGAAYTELNGEQEEGLKHLLMAGSNVNESYMVGSFEEKAAPIHVYYYLTVAFAEDNRCAEAQAALDLFEKYKEKVDAYFIEEGKRHIQKCDMDSNAKPVDLLAILSKSKPLPKKENQKVENTPIILDSAAIAERGMLVHKLEYSTDAPLYGVQIASHLKPVPISNYGNLKNVNVFVGNKGYIRYVVGHFSYRSQAESLLKRLQEQGYKDAFIVNVNNARKYSNELISFNNVNVRSGIKGAVEYYIQLGAFKKKLTEDQINAYINLDGVEEISYNGLNILAVSGAETYKATKEKLKDVHANGYKDAYIIAFNKGKKVPLENAKLHTDK
;
A
#
# COMPACT_ATOMS: atom_id res chain seq x y z
N MET A 1 -17.58 58.79 15.19
CA MET A 1 -17.43 57.70 16.19
C MET A 1 -18.78 57.02 16.29
N LYS A 2 -19.01 55.75 15.99
CA LYS A 2 -18.25 54.53 16.27
C LYS A 2 -18.40 53.55 15.10
N GLN A 3 -17.32 52.87 14.76
CA GLN A 3 -17.30 51.76 13.81
C GLN A 3 -18.02 50.55 14.40
N ILE A 4 -18.86 49.88 13.61
CA ILE A 4 -19.40 48.55 13.91
C ILE A 4 -18.60 47.57 13.05
N THR A 5 -17.67 46.85 13.67
CA THR A 5 -17.02 45.67 13.08
C THR A 5 -17.90 44.43 13.31
N PRO A 6 -18.28 43.66 12.27
CA PRO A 6 -18.78 42.31 12.46
C PRO A 6 -17.58 41.37 12.67
N LEU A 7 -17.66 40.57 13.72
CA LEU A 7 -16.72 39.52 14.09
C LEU A 7 -16.73 38.43 13.00
N LEU A 8 -15.65 38.32 12.24
CA LEU A 8 -15.42 37.27 11.26
C LEU A 8 -14.95 36.00 11.99
N PHE A 9 -15.90 35.13 12.34
CA PHE A 9 -15.59 33.78 12.84
C PHE A 9 -15.55 32.82 11.65
N PHE A 10 -14.40 32.68 10.99
CA PHE A 10 -14.23 31.66 9.96
C PHE A 10 -12.77 31.17 9.87
N PHE A 11 -12.64 29.88 9.54
CA PHE A 11 -11.43 29.09 9.30
C PHE A 11 -10.64 28.53 10.50
N LEU A 12 -11.12 27.40 11.01
CA LEU A 12 -10.29 26.39 11.69
C LEU A 12 -10.53 24.97 11.15
N LEU A 13 -10.91 24.83 9.86
CA LEU A 13 -11.43 23.58 9.30
C LEU A 13 -10.63 22.96 8.13
N SER A 14 -9.30 23.16 8.06
CA SER A 14 -8.49 22.65 6.93
C SER A 14 -7.51 21.52 7.27
N SER A 15 -7.34 21.16 8.54
CA SER A 15 -6.34 20.16 8.98
C SER A 15 -6.85 18.71 9.07
N LEU A 16 -8.17 18.49 9.17
CA LEU A 16 -8.75 17.15 9.35
C LEU A 16 -8.87 16.35 8.03
N VAL A 17 -9.12 17.04 6.91
CA VAL A 17 -9.43 16.39 5.61
C VAL A 17 -8.23 15.61 5.03
N PHE A 18 -7.00 16.05 5.30
CA PHE A 18 -5.79 15.40 4.77
C PHE A 18 -5.34 14.17 5.57
N ALA A 19 -5.77 14.01 6.82
CA ALA A 19 -5.48 12.82 7.61
C ALA A 19 -6.34 11.66 7.13
N GLN A 20 -7.65 11.90 7.02
CA GLN A 20 -8.68 10.91 6.67
C GLN A 20 -8.34 10.15 5.38
N SER A 21 -7.92 10.85 4.31
CA SER A 21 -7.56 10.23 3.02
C SER A 21 -6.35 9.28 3.08
N LYS A 22 -5.39 9.51 3.99
CA LYS A 22 -4.24 8.60 4.17
C LYS A 22 -4.65 7.34 4.92
N GLN A 23 -5.51 7.47 5.92
CA GLN A 23 -5.95 6.33 6.73
C GLN A 23 -6.93 5.45 5.96
N GLU A 24 -7.83 6.05 5.18
CA GLU A 24 -8.71 5.36 4.25
C GLU A 24 -7.92 4.53 3.23
N PHE A 25 -6.88 5.10 2.61
CA PHE A 25 -6.02 4.37 1.68
C PHE A 25 -5.34 3.14 2.32
N LYS A 26 -4.81 3.28 3.55
CA LYS A 26 -4.24 2.15 4.29
C LYS A 26 -5.31 1.09 4.58
N PHE A 27 -6.51 1.52 4.96
CA PHE A 27 -7.62 0.63 5.28
C PHE A 27 -8.04 -0.20 4.06
N ASP A 28 -8.15 0.42 2.89
CA ASP A 28 -8.44 -0.29 1.64
C ASP A 28 -7.31 -1.24 1.24
N GLN A 29 -6.05 -0.84 1.42
CA GLN A 29 -4.90 -1.71 1.17
C GLN A 29 -4.93 -2.96 2.05
N ALA A 30 -5.18 -2.80 3.36
CA ALA A 30 -5.30 -3.92 4.29
C ALA A 30 -6.42 -4.88 3.87
N ARG A 31 -7.59 -4.36 3.48
CA ARG A 31 -8.72 -5.18 3.03
C ARG A 31 -8.42 -5.99 1.77
N VAL A 32 -7.70 -5.41 0.80
CA VAL A 32 -7.26 -6.14 -0.40
C VAL A 32 -6.31 -7.29 -0.02
N LEU A 33 -5.38 -7.04 0.90
CA LEU A 33 -4.45 -8.08 1.38
C LEU A 33 -5.18 -9.21 2.12
N LEU A 34 -6.16 -8.88 2.99
CA LEU A 34 -7.02 -9.88 3.64
C LEU A 34 -7.78 -10.73 2.61
N ALA A 35 -8.35 -10.11 1.57
CA ALA A 35 -9.05 -10.83 0.50
C ALA A 35 -8.12 -11.75 -0.31
N GLN A 36 -6.82 -11.42 -0.38
CA GLN A 36 -5.79 -12.23 -1.03
C GLN A 36 -5.16 -13.28 -0.10
N ARG A 37 -5.60 -13.37 1.17
CA ARG A 37 -4.99 -14.17 2.24
C ARG A 37 -3.53 -13.82 2.55
N GLU A 38 -3.10 -12.61 2.23
CA GLU A 38 -1.79 -12.06 2.64
C GLU A 38 -1.89 -11.50 4.07
N ILE A 39 -2.00 -12.41 5.05
CA ILE A 39 -2.40 -12.08 6.44
C ILE A 39 -1.38 -11.19 7.16
N LYS A 40 -0.08 -11.54 7.12
CA LYS A 40 0.96 -10.78 7.83
C LYS A 40 1.09 -9.34 7.31
N PRO A 41 1.17 -9.08 5.99
CA PRO A 41 1.16 -7.72 5.46
C PRO A 41 -0.11 -6.93 5.83
N ALA A 42 -1.28 -7.59 5.86
CA ALA A 42 -2.51 -6.94 6.27
C ALA A 42 -2.47 -6.49 7.74
N ILE A 43 -1.97 -7.36 8.63
CA ILE A 43 -1.78 -7.07 10.06
C ILE A 43 -0.88 -5.86 10.26
N GLU A 44 0.29 -5.79 9.60
CA GLU A 44 1.22 -4.65 9.74
C GLU A 44 0.54 -3.30 9.43
N ILE A 45 -0.31 -3.27 8.40
CA ILE A 45 -1.05 -2.05 8.03
C ILE A 45 -2.16 -1.74 9.04
N LEU A 46 -2.90 -2.76 9.48
CA LEU A 46 -3.98 -2.62 10.45
C LEU A 46 -3.45 -2.20 11.83
N GLU A 47 -2.31 -2.72 12.29
CA GLU A 47 -1.64 -2.25 13.50
C GLU A 47 -1.23 -0.79 13.39
N SER A 48 -0.72 -0.37 12.22
CA SER A 48 -0.41 1.03 11.99
C SER A 48 -1.66 1.91 12.05
N LEU A 49 -2.80 1.42 11.57
CA LEU A 49 -4.07 2.13 11.66
C LEU A 49 -4.60 2.16 13.10
N HIS A 50 -4.51 1.05 13.82
CA HIS A 50 -4.92 0.95 15.22
C HIS A 50 -4.12 1.91 16.12
N LYS A 51 -2.81 2.08 15.87
CA LYS A 51 -1.99 3.09 16.57
C LYS A 51 -2.52 4.52 16.37
N GLU A 52 -3.06 4.81 15.20
CA GLU A 52 -3.66 6.12 14.87
C GLU A 52 -5.11 6.24 15.40
N LEU A 53 -5.87 5.14 15.38
CA LEU A 53 -7.30 5.04 15.68
C LEU A 53 -7.59 3.88 16.65
N PRO A 54 -7.11 3.93 17.90
CA PRO A 54 -7.18 2.80 18.83
C PRO A 54 -8.63 2.42 19.18
N ASP A 55 -9.52 3.42 19.20
CA ASP A 55 -10.92 3.27 19.59
C ASP A 55 -11.83 2.85 18.42
N ASN A 56 -11.29 2.65 17.23
CA ASN A 56 -12.08 2.19 16.08
C ASN A 56 -12.29 0.68 16.16
N ALA A 57 -13.51 0.28 16.51
CA ALA A 57 -13.87 -1.13 16.68
C ALA A 57 -13.87 -1.91 15.36
N ASN A 58 -14.10 -1.26 14.22
CA ASN A 58 -13.99 -1.89 12.91
C ASN A 58 -12.54 -2.30 12.60
N ILE A 59 -11.56 -1.41 12.83
CA ILE A 59 -10.14 -1.72 12.66
C ILE A 59 -9.72 -2.86 13.60
N ASN A 60 -10.17 -2.82 14.86
CA ASN A 60 -9.93 -3.90 15.81
C ASN A 60 -10.57 -5.22 15.38
N PHE A 61 -11.75 -5.20 14.77
CA PHE A 61 -12.40 -6.40 14.24
C PHE A 61 -11.55 -7.04 13.14
N LEU A 62 -11.13 -6.25 12.15
CA LEU A 62 -10.28 -6.74 11.05
C LEU A 62 -8.94 -7.27 11.55
N LEU A 63 -8.33 -6.59 12.52
CA LEU A 63 -7.05 -7.00 13.11
C LEU A 63 -7.20 -8.29 13.92
N GLY A 64 -8.25 -8.40 14.73
CA GLY A 64 -8.58 -9.60 15.50
C GLY A 64 -8.87 -10.81 14.63
N ALA A 65 -9.69 -10.66 13.59
CA ALA A 65 -9.98 -11.72 12.63
C ALA A 65 -8.74 -12.14 11.80
N ALA A 66 -7.84 -11.20 11.50
CA ALA A 66 -6.59 -11.52 10.81
C ALA A 66 -5.64 -12.32 11.72
N TYR A 67 -5.54 -11.97 12.99
CA TYR A 67 -4.71 -12.70 13.96
C TYR A 67 -5.21 -14.13 14.21
N THR A 68 -6.52 -14.38 14.18
CA THR A 68 -7.06 -15.75 14.30
C THR A 68 -6.67 -16.68 13.14
N GLU A 69 -6.21 -16.14 12.01
CA GLU A 69 -5.69 -16.95 10.88
C GLU A 69 -4.20 -17.31 11.06
N LEU A 70 -3.52 -16.79 12.09
CA LEU A 70 -2.10 -17.06 12.38
C LEU A 70 -1.93 -18.03 13.55
N ASN A 71 -1.15 -19.09 13.33
CA ASN A 71 -0.76 -19.99 14.40
C ASN A 71 0.12 -19.27 15.44
N GLY A 72 -0.28 -19.30 16.71
CA GLY A 72 0.50 -18.76 17.83
C GLY A 72 0.17 -17.31 18.21
N GLU A 73 -0.80 -16.68 17.54
CA GLU A 73 -1.20 -15.28 17.77
C GLU A 73 -2.60 -15.17 18.44
N GLN A 74 -3.05 -16.23 19.10
CA GLN A 74 -4.41 -16.33 19.65
C GLN A 74 -4.70 -15.25 20.70
N GLU A 75 -3.72 -14.90 21.53
CA GLU A 75 -3.86 -13.85 22.55
C GLU A 75 -4.10 -12.47 21.93
N GLU A 76 -3.35 -12.10 20.89
CA GLU A 76 -3.51 -10.82 20.19
C GLU A 76 -4.82 -10.77 19.41
N GLY A 77 -5.21 -11.89 18.78
CA GLY A 77 -6.52 -12.03 18.14
C GLY A 77 -7.66 -11.77 19.12
N LEU A 78 -7.65 -12.46 20.27
CA LEU A 78 -8.68 -12.31 21.30
C LEU A 78 -8.73 -10.89 21.86
N LYS A 79 -7.58 -10.28 22.15
CA LYS A 79 -7.48 -8.90 22.62
C LYS A 79 -8.14 -7.91 21.68
N HIS A 80 -7.86 -8.00 20.38
CA HIS A 80 -8.47 -7.11 19.38
C HIS A 80 -9.96 -7.37 19.17
N LEU A 81 -10.40 -8.63 19.17
CA LEU A 81 -11.82 -8.98 19.09
C LEU A 81 -12.61 -8.46 20.30
N LEU A 82 -12.02 -8.48 21.50
CA LEU A 82 -12.63 -7.92 22.70
C LEU A 82 -12.78 -6.39 22.61
N MET A 83 -11.78 -5.68 22.09
CA MET A 83 -11.90 -4.23 21.83
C MET A 83 -12.98 -3.95 20.79
N ALA A 84 -13.06 -4.76 19.73
CA ALA A 84 -14.06 -4.62 18.67
C ALA A 84 -15.49 -4.83 19.19
N GLY A 85 -15.70 -5.87 20.00
CA GLY A 85 -17.02 -6.18 20.57
C GLY A 85 -17.59 -5.13 21.53
N SER A 86 -16.76 -4.18 22.00
CA SER A 86 -17.23 -3.07 22.84
C SER A 86 -18.12 -2.05 22.10
N ASN A 87 -18.12 -2.07 20.76
CA ASN A 87 -18.93 -1.19 19.91
C ASN A 87 -19.35 -1.91 18.63
N VAL A 88 -20.56 -2.47 18.62
CA VAL A 88 -21.13 -3.24 17.50
C VAL A 88 -22.23 -2.46 16.81
N ASN A 89 -22.22 -2.45 15.47
CA ASN A 89 -23.29 -1.89 14.65
C ASN A 89 -24.02 -3.01 13.90
N GLU A 90 -25.33 -3.12 14.14
CA GLU A 90 -26.17 -4.13 13.49
C GLU A 90 -26.42 -3.84 12.01
N SER A 91 -26.31 -2.56 11.61
CA SER A 91 -26.40 -2.08 10.23
C SER A 91 -25.01 -1.71 9.68
N TYR A 92 -24.03 -2.59 9.94
CA TYR A 92 -22.62 -2.39 9.62
C TYR A 92 -22.39 -2.10 8.13
N MET A 93 -21.61 -1.06 7.83
CA MET A 93 -21.27 -0.67 6.46
C MET A 93 -20.01 -1.38 5.96
N VAL A 94 -20.20 -2.47 5.22
CA VAL A 94 -19.09 -3.28 4.71
C VAL A 94 -18.15 -2.44 3.85
N GLY A 95 -16.89 -2.38 4.28
CA GLY A 95 -15.81 -1.76 3.51
C GLY A 95 -15.75 -0.25 3.55
N SER A 96 -16.58 0.41 4.35
CA SER A 96 -16.46 1.84 4.60
C SER A 96 -15.38 2.11 5.65
N PHE A 97 -14.45 3.04 5.35
CA PHE A 97 -13.51 3.54 6.35
C PHE A 97 -14.19 4.42 7.41
N GLU A 98 -15.36 4.99 7.09
CA GLU A 98 -16.12 5.81 8.03
C GLU A 98 -16.82 4.98 9.13
N GLU A 99 -16.96 3.67 8.91
CA GLU A 99 -17.49 2.73 9.90
C GLU A 99 -16.51 2.56 11.07
N LYS A 100 -17.00 2.90 12.27
CA LYS A 100 -16.21 2.89 13.51
C LYS A 100 -16.60 1.76 14.46
N ALA A 101 -17.70 1.06 14.18
CA ALA A 101 -18.20 -0.06 14.94
C ALA A 101 -17.86 -1.39 14.25
N ALA A 102 -17.76 -2.46 15.03
CA ALA A 102 -17.56 -3.81 14.51
C ALA A 102 -18.89 -4.39 13.97
N PRO A 103 -18.83 -5.32 13.01
CA PRO A 103 -20.00 -6.10 12.60
C PRO A 103 -20.41 -7.08 13.70
N ILE A 104 -21.67 -7.55 13.65
CA ILE A 104 -22.21 -8.61 14.54
C ILE A 104 -21.31 -9.87 14.55
N HIS A 105 -20.66 -10.16 13.43
CA HIS A 105 -19.74 -11.29 13.27
C HIS A 105 -18.59 -11.31 14.30
N VAL A 106 -18.28 -10.20 14.98
CA VAL A 106 -17.30 -10.21 16.08
C VAL A 106 -17.63 -11.25 17.16
N TYR A 107 -18.92 -11.51 17.43
CA TYR A 107 -19.31 -12.52 18.42
C TYR A 107 -19.01 -13.95 17.97
N TYR A 108 -19.10 -14.24 16.67
CA TYR A 108 -18.64 -15.50 16.10
C TYR A 108 -17.13 -15.67 16.30
N TYR A 109 -16.32 -14.68 15.92
CA TYR A 109 -14.87 -14.75 16.09
C TYR A 109 -14.46 -14.85 17.57
N LEU A 110 -15.18 -14.18 18.48
CA LEU A 110 -15.00 -14.35 19.93
C LEU A 110 -15.32 -15.77 20.40
N THR A 111 -16.40 -16.37 19.88
CA THR A 111 -16.76 -17.77 20.18
C THR A 111 -15.62 -18.71 19.81
N VAL A 112 -15.09 -18.57 18.59
CA VAL A 112 -13.97 -19.38 18.08
C VAL A 112 -12.71 -19.15 18.92
N ALA A 113 -12.32 -17.90 19.12
CA ALA A 113 -11.09 -17.55 19.83
C ALA A 113 -11.11 -18.02 21.30
N PHE A 114 -12.23 -17.84 22.01
CA PHE A 114 -12.37 -18.35 23.38
C PHE A 114 -12.36 -19.87 23.45
N ALA A 115 -13.00 -20.56 22.49
CA ALA A 115 -12.99 -22.01 22.44
C ALA A 115 -11.58 -22.57 22.22
N GLU A 116 -10.79 -21.96 21.33
CA GLU A 116 -9.40 -22.34 21.08
C GLU A 116 -8.48 -22.05 22.28
N ASP A 117 -8.79 -21.03 23.07
CA ASP A 117 -8.10 -20.68 24.32
C ASP A 117 -8.61 -21.50 25.53
N ASN A 118 -9.45 -22.52 25.31
CA ASN A 118 -10.12 -23.33 26.36
C ASN A 118 -10.96 -22.52 27.37
N ARG A 119 -11.34 -21.29 27.02
CA ARG A 119 -12.21 -20.41 27.82
C ARG A 119 -13.67 -20.67 27.51
N CYS A 120 -14.09 -21.90 27.82
CA CYS A 120 -15.33 -22.50 27.34
C CYS A 120 -16.60 -21.73 27.78
N ALA A 121 -16.61 -21.21 29.01
CA ALA A 121 -17.75 -20.44 29.52
C ALA A 121 -17.91 -19.09 28.80
N GLU A 122 -16.80 -18.41 28.50
CA GLU A 122 -16.80 -17.18 27.68
C GLU A 122 -17.18 -17.47 26.23
N ALA A 123 -16.69 -18.58 25.68
CA ALA A 123 -17.05 -19.03 24.34
C ALA A 123 -18.56 -19.27 24.21
N GLN A 124 -19.16 -19.98 25.17
CA GLN A 124 -20.61 -20.19 25.21
C GLN A 124 -21.37 -18.87 25.34
N ALA A 125 -20.92 -17.95 26.20
CA ALA A 125 -21.57 -16.65 26.35
C ALA A 125 -21.49 -15.79 25.06
N ALA A 126 -20.40 -15.92 24.29
CA ALA A 126 -20.27 -15.29 22.98
C ALA A 126 -21.22 -15.88 21.94
N LEU A 127 -21.37 -17.21 21.92
CA LEU A 127 -22.32 -17.88 21.06
C LEU A 127 -23.77 -17.49 21.40
N ASP A 128 -24.13 -17.51 22.69
CA ASP A 128 -25.46 -17.12 23.16
C ASP A 128 -25.81 -15.67 22.76
N LEU A 129 -24.83 -14.76 22.83
CA LEU A 129 -25.01 -13.39 22.37
C LEU A 129 -25.14 -13.30 20.85
N PHE A 130 -24.36 -14.08 20.11
CA PHE A 130 -24.43 -14.14 18.65
C PHE A 130 -25.78 -14.70 18.15
N GLU A 131 -26.33 -15.70 18.83
CA GLU A 131 -27.63 -16.31 18.51
C GLU A 131 -28.81 -15.34 18.61
N LYS A 132 -28.70 -14.29 19.44
CA LYS A 132 -29.72 -13.21 19.48
C LYS A 132 -29.85 -12.49 18.14
N TYR A 133 -28.82 -12.56 17.29
CA TYR A 133 -28.76 -11.94 15.98
C TYR A 133 -28.96 -12.93 14.83
N LYS A 134 -29.39 -14.18 15.09
CA LYS A 134 -29.54 -15.24 14.06
C LYS A 134 -30.37 -14.85 12.83
N GLU A 135 -31.31 -13.90 12.97
CA GLU A 135 -32.13 -13.40 11.85
C GLU A 135 -31.38 -12.38 10.96
N LYS A 136 -30.20 -11.91 11.38
CA LYS A 136 -29.38 -10.88 10.71
C LYS A 136 -28.05 -11.41 10.17
N VAL A 137 -27.75 -12.68 10.40
CA VAL A 137 -26.49 -13.32 10.01
C VAL A 137 -26.77 -14.66 9.35
N ASP A 138 -25.82 -15.15 8.56
CA ASP A 138 -25.98 -16.46 7.93
C ASP A 138 -25.97 -17.56 9.00
N ALA A 139 -26.94 -18.48 8.92
CA ALA A 139 -27.07 -19.62 9.84
C ALA A 139 -25.79 -20.48 9.88
N TYR A 140 -25.01 -20.49 8.80
CA TYR A 140 -23.69 -21.12 8.74
C TYR A 140 -22.79 -20.73 9.92
N PHE A 141 -22.68 -19.44 10.25
CA PHE A 141 -21.80 -18.97 11.32
C PHE A 141 -22.27 -19.41 12.71
N ILE A 142 -23.59 -19.50 12.91
CA ILE A 142 -24.18 -19.97 14.16
C ILE A 142 -23.86 -21.46 14.36
N GLU A 143 -24.08 -22.27 13.33
CA GLU A 143 -23.81 -23.70 13.37
C GLU A 143 -22.31 -23.99 13.48
N GLU A 144 -21.46 -23.20 12.84
CA GLU A 144 -20.01 -23.34 12.99
C GLU A 144 -19.57 -22.97 14.42
N GLY A 145 -20.10 -21.88 14.99
CA GLY A 145 -19.85 -21.53 16.40
C GLY A 145 -20.23 -22.67 17.36
N LYS A 146 -21.39 -23.31 17.16
CA LYS A 146 -21.81 -24.49 17.95
C LYS A 146 -20.82 -25.65 17.84
N ARG A 147 -20.24 -25.90 16.65
CA ARG A 147 -19.23 -26.96 16.46
C ARG A 147 -17.94 -26.67 17.21
N HIS A 148 -17.52 -25.40 17.31
CA HIS A 148 -16.37 -25.02 18.13
C HIS A 148 -16.64 -25.26 19.61
N ILE A 149 -17.83 -24.95 20.10
CA ILE A 149 -18.25 -25.24 21.49
C ILE A 149 -18.31 -26.74 21.78
N GLN A 150 -18.74 -27.59 20.84
CA GLN A 150 -18.77 -29.04 21.07
C GLN A 150 -17.40 -29.65 21.38
N LYS A 151 -16.31 -28.98 20.98
CA LYS A 151 -14.93 -29.39 21.27
C LYS A 151 -14.43 -28.90 22.64
N CYS A 152 -15.19 -28.03 23.30
CA CYS A 152 -14.87 -27.47 24.61
C CYS A 152 -15.24 -28.43 25.73
N ASP A 153 -14.39 -28.53 26.75
CA ASP A 153 -14.69 -29.28 27.97
C ASP A 153 -15.49 -28.38 28.93
N MET A 154 -16.83 -28.47 28.84
CA MET A 154 -17.73 -27.63 29.62
C MET A 154 -17.96 -28.22 31.02
N ASP A 155 -17.48 -27.51 32.05
CA ASP A 155 -17.89 -27.79 33.43
C ASP A 155 -19.36 -27.41 33.62
N SER A 156 -20.20 -28.40 33.93
CA SER A 156 -21.63 -28.23 34.18
C SER A 156 -21.94 -27.34 35.39
N ASN A 157 -20.94 -27.03 36.22
CA ASN A 157 -21.03 -26.12 37.36
C ASN A 157 -20.44 -24.72 37.10
N ALA A 158 -19.94 -24.46 35.88
CA ALA A 158 -19.38 -23.15 35.54
C ALA A 158 -20.43 -22.05 35.70
N LYS A 159 -20.04 -20.94 36.33
CA LYS A 159 -20.93 -19.79 36.52
C LYS A 159 -21.21 -19.12 35.17
N PRO A 160 -22.45 -18.65 34.92
CA PRO A 160 -22.76 -17.87 33.73
C PRO A 160 -21.83 -16.65 33.60
N VAL A 161 -21.23 -16.49 32.43
CA VAL A 161 -20.38 -15.35 32.11
C VAL A 161 -21.23 -14.22 31.53
N ASP A 162 -21.09 -13.02 32.09
CA ASP A 162 -21.63 -11.81 31.47
C ASP A 162 -20.62 -11.27 30.44
N LEU A 163 -20.81 -11.66 29.18
CA LEU A 163 -19.93 -11.20 28.10
C LEU A 163 -20.00 -9.68 27.90
N LEU A 164 -21.17 -9.05 28.06
CA LEU A 164 -21.30 -7.60 27.88
C LEU A 164 -20.48 -6.84 28.94
N ALA A 165 -20.39 -7.38 30.16
CA ALA A 165 -19.50 -6.85 31.19
C ALA A 165 -18.01 -7.02 30.84
N ILE A 166 -17.61 -8.08 30.14
CA ILE A 166 -16.24 -8.23 29.63
C ILE A 166 -15.96 -7.20 28.52
N LEU A 167 -16.85 -7.08 27.55
CA LEU A 167 -16.71 -6.18 26.40
C LEU A 167 -16.72 -4.71 26.79
N SER A 168 -17.44 -4.33 27.84
CA SER A 168 -17.42 -2.95 28.34
C SER A 168 -16.09 -2.58 29.00
N LYS A 169 -15.37 -3.55 29.58
CA LYS A 169 -14.05 -3.35 30.21
C LYS A 169 -12.91 -3.32 29.20
N SER A 170 -13.08 -3.94 28.03
CA SER A 170 -12.08 -3.96 26.95
C SER A 170 -12.07 -2.67 26.13
N LYS A 171 -12.91 -1.68 26.44
CA LYS A 171 -12.89 -0.39 25.75
C LYS A 171 -11.52 0.30 25.97
N PRO A 172 -10.81 0.72 24.91
CA PRO A 172 -9.60 1.49 25.07
C PRO A 172 -9.88 2.77 25.89
N LEU A 173 -9.03 3.03 26.88
CA LEU A 173 -9.13 4.21 27.75
C LEU A 173 -9.10 5.48 26.87
N PRO A 174 -10.01 6.45 27.09
CA PRO A 174 -9.96 7.71 26.37
C PRO A 174 -8.58 8.33 26.57
N LYS A 175 -7.92 8.65 25.45
CA LYS A 175 -6.58 9.23 25.42
C LYS A 175 -6.55 10.44 26.35
N LYS A 176 -5.81 10.37 27.46
CA LYS A 176 -5.52 11.56 28.28
C LYS A 176 -4.83 12.56 27.37
N GLU A 177 -5.49 13.69 27.12
CA GLU A 177 -4.86 14.88 26.57
C GLU A 177 -3.75 15.30 27.54
N ASN A 178 -2.52 14.88 27.25
CA ASN A 178 -1.25 15.57 27.47
C ASN A 178 -0.12 14.54 27.56
N GLN A 179 0.56 14.35 26.44
CA GLN A 179 1.99 14.57 26.35
C GLN A 179 2.27 14.98 24.90
N LYS A 180 2.94 16.12 24.73
CA LYS A 180 3.67 16.43 23.50
C LYS A 180 4.63 15.26 23.28
N VAL A 181 4.20 14.25 22.52
CA VAL A 181 5.14 13.38 21.83
C VAL A 181 5.76 14.30 20.80
N GLU A 182 7.04 14.56 21.00
CA GLU A 182 7.87 15.24 20.04
C GLU A 182 7.62 14.58 18.68
N ASN A 183 7.00 15.35 17.77
CA ASN A 183 6.85 14.98 16.38
C ASN A 183 8.26 14.86 15.80
N THR A 184 8.93 13.74 16.04
CA THR A 184 10.06 13.37 15.20
C THR A 184 9.41 12.90 13.91
N PRO A 185 9.50 13.66 12.81
CA PRO A 185 8.99 13.18 11.54
C PRO A 185 9.67 11.84 11.27
N ILE A 186 8.92 10.83 10.81
CA ILE A 186 9.53 9.68 10.14
C ILE A 186 10.27 10.27 8.94
N ILE A 187 11.56 10.54 9.09
CA ILE A 187 12.47 10.80 7.99
C ILE A 187 12.73 9.41 7.43
N LEU A 188 12.39 9.17 6.17
CA LEU A 188 12.93 8.02 5.46
C LEU A 188 14.46 8.18 5.56
N ASP A 189 15.10 7.45 6.45
CA ASP A 189 16.54 7.53 6.58
C ASP A 189 17.20 6.97 5.31
N SER A 190 18.47 7.30 5.09
CA SER A 190 19.18 6.90 3.89
C SER A 190 19.24 5.37 3.72
N ALA A 191 19.13 4.59 4.81
CA ALA A 191 19.11 3.13 4.78
C ALA A 191 17.77 2.60 4.25
N ALA A 192 16.63 3.10 4.76
CA ALA A 192 15.29 2.75 4.29
C ALA A 192 15.05 3.20 2.82
N ILE A 193 15.69 4.29 2.39
CA ILE A 193 15.70 4.72 0.98
C ILE A 193 16.51 3.74 0.13
N ALA A 194 17.69 3.32 0.60
CA ALA A 194 18.58 2.41 -0.12
C ALA A 194 18.02 0.98 -0.23
N GLU A 195 17.38 0.44 0.81
CA GLU A 195 16.70 -0.86 0.79
C GLU A 195 15.58 -0.92 -0.26
N ARG A 196 14.96 0.23 -0.56
CA ARG A 196 13.98 0.39 -1.64
C ARG A 196 14.63 0.60 -3.00
N GLY A 197 15.94 0.42 -3.12
CA GLY A 197 16.69 0.61 -4.36
C GLY A 197 16.80 2.05 -4.82
N MET A 198 16.48 3.04 -3.97
CA MET A 198 16.57 4.46 -4.33
C MET A 198 17.94 5.02 -3.94
N LEU A 199 18.56 5.75 -4.88
CA LEU A 199 19.72 6.59 -4.61
C LEU A 199 19.26 8.04 -4.62
N VAL A 200 19.45 8.73 -3.50
CA VAL A 200 19.06 10.14 -3.34
C VAL A 200 20.27 11.04 -3.09
N HIS A 201 20.14 12.30 -3.49
CA HIS A 201 21.03 13.37 -3.13
C HIS A 201 20.30 14.33 -2.19
N LYS A 202 20.87 14.59 -1.01
CA LYS A 202 20.31 15.55 -0.06
C LYS A 202 20.60 16.97 -0.56
N LEU A 203 19.55 17.76 -0.77
CA LEU A 203 19.62 19.15 -1.19
C LEU A 203 19.63 20.07 0.03
N GLU A 204 20.52 21.06 -0.01
CA GLU A 204 20.58 22.16 0.95
C GLU A 204 20.46 23.48 0.18
N TYR A 205 19.44 24.26 0.52
CA TYR A 205 19.22 25.58 -0.07
C TYR A 205 19.86 26.64 0.81
N SER A 206 20.54 27.62 0.21
CA SER A 206 21.20 28.72 0.91
C SER A 206 20.23 29.80 1.40
N THR A 207 18.92 29.58 1.29
CA THR A 207 17.88 30.56 1.61
C THR A 207 16.67 29.89 2.26
N ASP A 208 16.17 30.53 3.31
CA ASP A 208 14.91 30.16 3.96
C ASP A 208 13.69 30.72 3.22
N ALA A 209 13.89 31.67 2.30
CA ALA A 209 12.81 32.26 1.51
C ALA A 209 12.19 31.22 0.55
N PRO A 210 10.84 31.13 0.45
CA PRO A 210 10.17 30.15 -0.39
C PRO A 210 10.68 30.14 -1.84
N LEU A 211 11.01 28.94 -2.33
CA LEU A 211 11.33 28.72 -3.73
C LEU A 211 10.16 27.95 -4.36
N TYR A 212 9.49 28.56 -5.33
CA TYR A 212 8.29 28.02 -5.94
C TYR A 212 8.63 27.11 -7.13
N GLY A 213 8.00 25.95 -7.21
CA GLY A 213 8.04 25.07 -8.38
C GLY A 213 6.63 24.61 -8.73
N VAL A 214 6.45 23.95 -9.87
CA VAL A 214 5.15 23.39 -10.26
C VAL A 214 5.20 21.87 -10.19
N GLN A 215 4.49 21.27 -9.24
CA GLN A 215 4.38 19.82 -9.14
C GLN A 215 3.40 19.32 -10.19
N ILE A 216 3.83 18.36 -11.01
CA ILE A 216 3.04 17.79 -12.12
C ILE A 216 2.54 16.39 -11.83
N ALA A 217 3.19 15.67 -10.91
CA ALA A 217 2.81 14.30 -10.55
C ALA A 217 3.36 13.88 -9.19
N SER A 218 2.73 12.84 -8.62
CA SER A 218 3.19 12.18 -7.41
C SER A 218 2.86 10.69 -7.47
N HIS A 219 3.84 9.82 -7.24
CA HIS A 219 3.68 8.36 -7.30
C HIS A 219 4.32 7.65 -6.10
N LEU A 220 3.90 6.41 -5.84
CA LEU A 220 4.53 5.53 -4.83
C LEU A 220 5.76 4.79 -5.37
N LYS A 221 5.85 4.63 -6.69
CA LYS A 221 7.01 4.04 -7.38
C LYS A 221 7.56 5.07 -8.37
N PRO A 222 8.89 5.16 -8.56
CA PRO A 222 9.46 6.13 -9.46
C PRO A 222 9.21 5.73 -10.89
N VAL A 223 8.77 6.70 -11.68
CA VAL A 223 8.73 6.65 -13.14
C VAL A 223 9.82 7.56 -13.73
N PRO A 224 10.40 7.21 -14.89
CA PRO A 224 11.36 8.08 -15.57
C PRO A 224 10.73 9.42 -15.96
N ILE A 225 11.52 10.49 -15.94
CA ILE A 225 11.04 11.84 -16.30
C ILE A 225 10.51 11.89 -17.75
N SER A 226 11.03 11.06 -18.65
CA SER A 226 10.57 10.95 -20.04
C SER A 226 9.09 10.61 -20.18
N ASN A 227 8.48 10.02 -19.15
CA ASN A 227 7.06 9.68 -19.16
C ASN A 227 6.17 10.94 -19.09
N TYR A 228 6.72 12.09 -18.71
CA TYR A 228 6.05 13.39 -18.72
C TYR A 228 6.41 14.21 -19.98
N GLY A 229 6.56 13.54 -21.12
CA GLY A 229 6.90 14.18 -22.39
C GLY A 229 8.26 14.87 -22.38
N ASN A 230 8.41 15.93 -23.19
CA ASN A 230 9.68 16.65 -23.38
C ASN A 230 9.83 17.83 -22.39
N LEU A 231 9.52 17.61 -21.11
CA LEU A 231 9.70 18.62 -20.07
C LEU A 231 11.16 18.72 -19.64
N LYS A 232 11.66 19.96 -19.59
CA LYS A 232 13.00 20.27 -19.07
C LYS A 232 12.90 20.68 -17.61
N ASN A 233 14.01 20.53 -16.87
CA ASN A 233 14.14 20.96 -15.48
C ASN A 233 13.09 20.34 -14.53
N VAL A 234 12.83 19.04 -14.72
CA VAL A 234 12.03 18.24 -13.78
C VAL A 234 12.96 17.67 -12.72
N ASN A 235 12.69 18.01 -11.46
CA ASN A 235 13.35 17.46 -10.30
C ASN A 235 12.41 16.45 -9.63
N VAL A 236 12.99 15.34 -9.17
CA VAL A 236 12.25 14.22 -8.59
C VAL A 236 12.60 14.15 -7.12
N PHE A 237 11.62 14.27 -6.23
CA PHE A 237 11.87 14.34 -4.79
C PHE A 237 11.24 13.16 -4.06
N VAL A 238 12.00 12.52 -3.18
CA VAL A 238 11.51 11.51 -2.25
C VAL A 238 11.08 12.21 -0.97
N GLY A 239 9.78 12.29 -0.73
CA GLY A 239 9.28 12.83 0.54
C GLY A 239 9.30 11.79 1.65
N ASN A 240 9.16 12.28 2.88
CA ASN A 240 9.22 11.53 4.14
C ASN A 240 8.26 10.33 4.29
N LYS A 241 7.34 10.11 3.35
CA LYS A 241 6.38 8.98 3.33
C LYS A 241 6.59 8.06 2.12
N GLY A 242 7.72 8.16 1.42
CA GLY A 242 8.03 7.36 0.22
C GLY A 242 7.35 7.84 -1.06
N TYR A 243 6.53 8.90 -1.01
CA TYR A 243 5.97 9.53 -2.21
C TYR A 243 7.05 10.25 -3.01
N ILE A 244 7.02 10.01 -4.31
CA ILE A 244 7.97 10.51 -5.29
C ILE A 244 7.27 11.62 -6.07
N ARG A 245 7.77 12.85 -5.93
CA ARG A 245 7.15 14.07 -6.46
C ARG A 245 7.95 14.59 -7.64
N TYR A 246 7.26 14.94 -8.72
CA TYR A 246 7.86 15.49 -9.93
C TYR A 246 7.54 16.98 -9.98
N VAL A 247 8.56 17.82 -9.89
CA VAL A 247 8.40 19.27 -9.84
C VAL A 247 9.21 19.92 -10.94
N VAL A 248 8.59 20.86 -11.64
CA VAL A 248 9.20 21.63 -12.73
C VAL A 248 9.65 22.99 -12.21
N GLY A 249 10.96 23.23 -12.30
CA GLY A 249 11.58 24.52 -12.01
C GLY A 249 11.63 24.91 -10.54
N HIS A 250 12.41 25.96 -10.27
CA HIS A 250 12.57 26.58 -8.96
C HIS A 250 12.65 28.11 -9.17
N PHE A 251 11.69 28.84 -8.61
CA PHE A 251 11.49 30.27 -8.85
C PHE A 251 11.41 31.01 -7.53
N SER A 252 12.16 32.10 -7.37
CA SER A 252 12.06 32.96 -6.18
C SER A 252 10.73 33.73 -6.11
N TYR A 253 10.07 33.91 -7.26
CA TYR A 253 8.81 34.64 -7.36
C TYR A 253 7.66 33.71 -7.73
N ARG A 254 6.59 33.74 -6.94
CA ARG A 254 5.39 32.91 -7.17
C ARG A 254 4.76 33.15 -8.54
N SER A 255 4.75 34.39 -9.03
CA SER A 255 4.18 34.75 -10.35
C SER A 255 4.86 34.04 -11.53
N GLN A 256 6.15 33.72 -11.41
CA GLN A 256 6.87 32.92 -12.41
C GLN A 256 6.38 31.47 -12.42
N ALA A 257 6.13 30.90 -11.23
CA ALA A 257 5.55 29.57 -11.09
C ALA A 257 4.08 29.53 -11.57
N GLU A 258 3.30 30.59 -11.37
CA GLU A 258 1.93 30.72 -11.89
C GLU A 258 1.91 30.75 -13.44
N SER A 259 2.86 31.46 -14.03
CA SER A 259 3.02 31.49 -15.49
C SER A 259 3.41 30.13 -16.08
N LEU A 260 4.24 29.37 -15.35
CA LEU A 260 4.57 28.00 -15.73
C LEU A 260 3.39 27.06 -15.54
N LEU A 261 2.67 27.17 -14.42
CA LEU A 261 1.51 26.35 -14.10
C LEU A 261 0.45 26.43 -15.19
N LYS A 262 0.11 27.65 -15.63
CA LYS A 262 -0.86 27.87 -16.71
C LYS A 262 -0.47 27.13 -17.99
N ARG A 263 0.81 27.24 -18.41
CA ARG A 263 1.33 26.55 -19.60
C ARG A 263 1.29 25.02 -19.46
N LEU A 264 1.65 24.50 -18.29
CA LEU A 264 1.60 23.06 -18.04
C LEU A 264 0.14 22.54 -18.04
N GLN A 265 -0.80 23.28 -17.47
CA GLN A 265 -2.22 22.93 -17.51
C GLN A 265 -2.80 22.98 -18.93
N GLU A 266 -2.37 23.94 -19.76
CA GLU A 266 -2.70 24.01 -21.19
C GLU A 266 -2.13 22.81 -21.96
N GLN A 267 -0.95 22.33 -21.59
CA GLN A 267 -0.30 21.13 -22.14
C GLN A 267 -0.86 19.80 -21.63
N GLY A 268 -1.85 19.83 -20.72
CA GLY A 268 -2.57 18.63 -20.26
C GLY A 268 -2.30 18.23 -18.80
N TYR A 269 -1.38 18.89 -18.09
CA TYR A 269 -1.14 18.65 -16.66
C TYR A 269 -2.19 19.34 -15.79
N LYS A 270 -3.45 18.94 -15.90
CA LYS A 270 -4.60 19.62 -15.27
C LYS A 270 -4.48 19.71 -13.75
N ASP A 271 -3.95 18.66 -13.13
CA ASP A 271 -3.77 18.56 -11.68
C ASP A 271 -2.46 19.19 -11.18
N ALA A 272 -1.73 19.90 -12.05
CA ALA A 272 -0.52 20.58 -11.64
C ALA A 272 -0.82 21.69 -10.62
N PHE A 273 0.09 21.91 -9.67
CA PHE A 273 -0.04 22.99 -8.68
C PHE A 273 1.31 23.50 -8.19
N ILE A 274 1.31 24.72 -7.66
CA ILE A 274 2.53 25.36 -7.14
C ILE A 274 2.89 24.80 -5.78
N VAL A 275 4.17 24.47 -5.61
CA VAL A 275 4.76 23.97 -4.37
C VAL A 275 5.92 24.83 -3.93
N ASN A 276 6.22 24.82 -2.64
CA ASN A 276 7.45 25.40 -2.10
C ASN A 276 8.53 24.31 -1.99
N VAL A 277 9.48 24.32 -2.91
CA VAL A 277 10.54 23.31 -3.07
C VAL A 277 11.68 23.45 -2.06
N ASN A 278 11.81 24.57 -1.34
CA ASN A 278 12.78 24.67 -0.25
C ASN A 278 12.23 24.13 1.09
N ASN A 279 11.03 23.55 1.08
CA ASN A 279 10.48 22.88 2.26
C ASN A 279 11.21 21.54 2.52
N ALA A 280 12.15 21.57 3.47
CA ALA A 280 13.01 20.46 3.84
C ALA A 280 12.27 19.17 4.26
N ARG A 281 10.98 19.23 4.62
CA ARG A 281 10.19 18.01 4.96
C ARG A 281 9.66 17.26 3.75
N LYS A 282 9.64 17.89 2.57
CA LYS A 282 9.02 17.29 1.35
C LYS A 282 9.98 17.20 0.18
N TYR A 283 11.02 18.04 0.14
CA TYR A 283 11.86 18.26 -1.03
C TYR A 283 13.37 18.25 -0.72
N SER A 284 13.78 17.71 0.44
CA SER A 284 15.19 17.64 0.83
C SER A 284 15.96 16.48 0.18
N ASN A 285 15.29 15.43 -0.28
CA ASN A 285 15.93 14.28 -0.92
C ASN A 285 15.57 14.23 -2.40
N GLU A 286 16.49 14.63 -3.27
CA GLU A 286 16.34 14.47 -4.71
C GLU A 286 16.68 13.03 -5.14
N LEU A 287 15.78 12.37 -5.86
CA LEU A 287 15.99 11.05 -6.43
C LEU A 287 16.92 11.13 -7.64
N ILE A 288 18.04 10.41 -7.58
CA ILE A 288 19.03 10.31 -8.65
C ILE A 288 18.79 9.04 -9.49
N SER A 289 18.61 7.90 -8.83
CA SER A 289 18.31 6.62 -9.49
C SER A 289 17.41 5.72 -8.66
N PHE A 290 16.73 4.80 -9.32
CA PHE A 290 15.98 3.72 -8.71
C PHE A 290 16.36 2.39 -9.36
N ASN A 291 16.70 1.39 -8.55
CA ASN A 291 17.23 0.09 -9.00
C ASN A 291 18.37 0.24 -10.02
N ASN A 292 19.30 1.14 -9.73
CA ASN A 292 20.46 1.48 -10.58
C ASN A 292 20.09 2.10 -11.95
N VAL A 293 18.83 2.51 -12.16
CA VAL A 293 18.38 3.26 -13.34
C VAL A 293 18.22 4.72 -12.96
N ASN A 294 18.95 5.61 -13.65
CA ASN A 294 18.88 7.04 -13.38
C ASN A 294 17.51 7.60 -13.81
N VAL A 295 16.83 8.35 -12.94
CA VAL A 295 15.46 8.82 -13.20
C VAL A 295 15.38 9.93 -14.23
N ARG A 296 16.50 10.64 -14.46
CA ARG A 296 16.69 11.61 -15.54
C ARG A 296 17.09 10.95 -16.86
N SER A 297 17.65 9.73 -16.82
CA SER A 297 17.81 8.91 -18.02
C SER A 297 16.50 8.21 -18.33
N GLY A 298 15.62 8.89 -19.09
CA GLY A 298 14.54 8.21 -19.78
C GLY A 298 15.07 7.15 -20.75
N ILE A 299 14.19 6.25 -21.18
CA ILE A 299 14.48 5.34 -22.28
C ILE A 299 14.83 6.19 -23.51
N LYS A 300 16.03 5.99 -24.06
CA LYS A 300 16.51 6.72 -25.24
C LYS A 300 16.78 5.73 -26.36
N GLY A 301 16.20 6.00 -27.53
CA GLY A 301 16.33 5.12 -28.69
C GLY A 301 15.41 3.91 -28.61
N ALA A 302 15.82 2.82 -29.27
CA ALA A 302 15.06 1.58 -29.34
C ALA A 302 15.01 0.84 -28.00
N VAL A 303 13.90 0.14 -27.79
CA VAL A 303 13.72 -0.83 -26.70
C VAL A 303 13.78 -2.22 -27.32
N GLU A 304 14.55 -3.10 -26.70
CA GLU A 304 14.66 -4.51 -27.08
C GLU A 304 13.75 -5.30 -26.15
N TYR A 305 12.68 -5.88 -26.69
CA TYR A 305 11.80 -6.78 -25.95
C TYR A 305 12.25 -8.23 -26.14
N TYR A 306 12.12 -9.02 -25.07
CA TYR A 306 12.39 -10.45 -25.09
C TYR A 306 11.29 -11.20 -24.34
N ILE A 307 11.03 -12.44 -24.75
CA ILE A 307 10.17 -13.38 -24.04
C ILE A 307 11.07 -14.33 -23.26
N GLN A 308 11.18 -14.12 -21.96
CA GLN A 308 12.02 -14.92 -21.08
C GLN A 308 11.39 -16.29 -20.83
N LEU A 309 12.16 -17.34 -21.10
CA LEU A 309 11.79 -18.74 -20.86
C LEU A 309 12.33 -19.24 -19.50
N GLY A 310 13.50 -18.73 -19.07
CA GLY A 310 14.14 -19.13 -17.83
C GLY A 310 15.38 -18.31 -17.49
N ALA A 311 15.92 -18.47 -16.28
CA ALA A 311 17.18 -17.84 -15.86
C ALA A 311 18.00 -18.77 -14.97
N PHE A 312 19.29 -18.93 -15.28
CA PHE A 312 20.16 -19.94 -14.68
C PHE A 312 21.47 -19.32 -14.18
N LYS A 313 22.04 -19.85 -13.09
CA LYS A 313 23.32 -19.38 -12.53
C LYS A 313 24.55 -19.89 -13.29
N LYS A 314 24.43 -21.03 -13.99
CA LYS A 314 25.50 -21.61 -14.82
C LYS A 314 25.11 -21.47 -16.28
N LYS A 315 26.10 -21.23 -17.15
CA LYS A 315 25.92 -21.25 -18.60
C LYS A 315 25.56 -22.67 -19.02
N LEU A 316 24.48 -22.80 -19.79
CA LEU A 316 24.11 -24.09 -20.38
C LEU A 316 24.97 -24.32 -21.63
N THR A 317 25.35 -25.57 -21.91
CA THR A 317 26.02 -25.91 -23.18
C THR A 317 25.01 -25.86 -24.33
N GLU A 318 25.46 -25.70 -25.58
CA GLU A 318 24.56 -25.70 -26.74
C GLU A 318 23.69 -26.96 -26.80
N ASP A 319 24.25 -28.13 -26.46
CA ASP A 319 23.50 -29.38 -26.36
C ASP A 319 22.40 -29.34 -25.30
N GLN A 320 22.65 -28.68 -24.16
CA GLN A 320 21.67 -28.48 -23.10
C GLN A 320 20.62 -27.45 -23.46
N ILE A 321 20.94 -26.47 -24.31
CA ILE A 321 19.95 -25.51 -24.81
C ILE A 321 19.04 -26.22 -25.83
N ASN A 322 19.64 -26.95 -26.79
CA ASN A 322 18.91 -27.68 -27.83
C ASN A 322 18.03 -28.80 -27.27
N ALA A 323 18.44 -29.46 -26.18
CA ALA A 323 17.65 -30.51 -25.53
C ALA A 323 16.37 -29.99 -24.84
N TYR A 324 16.31 -28.69 -24.51
CA TYR A 324 15.19 -28.09 -23.79
C TYR A 324 14.30 -27.21 -24.69
N ILE A 325 14.69 -27.00 -25.95
CA ILE A 325 14.12 -25.91 -26.75
C ILE A 325 13.66 -26.39 -28.14
N ASN A 326 12.35 -26.59 -28.28
CA ASN A 326 11.66 -26.73 -29.56
C ASN A 326 11.21 -25.36 -30.13
N LEU A 327 12.02 -24.31 -29.98
CA LEU A 327 11.72 -22.97 -30.47
C LEU A 327 12.91 -22.41 -31.25
N ASP A 328 12.67 -22.02 -32.50
CA ASP A 328 13.65 -21.30 -33.30
C ASP A 328 13.91 -19.91 -32.72
N GLY A 329 15.18 -19.48 -32.71
CA GLY A 329 15.57 -18.13 -32.33
C GLY A 329 15.63 -17.86 -30.83
N VAL A 330 15.89 -18.88 -30.00
CA VAL A 330 16.28 -18.67 -28.60
C VAL A 330 17.72 -18.17 -28.51
N GLU A 331 17.91 -17.17 -27.66
CA GLU A 331 19.20 -16.57 -27.33
C GLU A 331 19.45 -16.56 -25.82
N GLU A 332 20.73 -16.47 -25.45
CA GLU A 332 21.19 -16.38 -24.06
C GLU A 332 21.68 -14.95 -23.77
N ILE A 333 21.08 -14.32 -22.76
CA ILE A 333 21.42 -12.96 -22.32
C ILE A 333 22.06 -13.03 -20.94
N SER A 334 23.35 -12.73 -20.83
CA SER A 334 24.04 -12.63 -19.53
C SER A 334 23.69 -11.31 -18.83
N TYR A 335 23.04 -11.39 -17.66
CA TYR A 335 22.62 -10.22 -16.88
C TYR A 335 22.69 -10.49 -15.37
N ASN A 336 23.40 -9.64 -14.62
CA ASN A 336 23.55 -9.73 -13.16
C ASN A 336 23.96 -11.14 -12.65
N GLY A 337 24.90 -11.80 -13.33
CA GLY A 337 25.38 -13.13 -12.94
C GLY A 337 24.40 -14.28 -13.21
N LEU A 338 23.32 -14.00 -13.94
CA LEU A 338 22.40 -14.99 -14.47
C LEU A 338 22.51 -15.04 -16.00
N ASN A 339 22.28 -16.22 -16.56
CA ASN A 339 22.06 -16.40 -17.98
C ASN A 339 20.57 -16.58 -18.22
N ILE A 340 19.99 -15.60 -18.90
CA ILE A 340 18.57 -15.55 -19.23
C ILE A 340 18.39 -16.23 -20.59
N LEU A 341 17.59 -17.30 -20.64
CA LEU A 341 17.13 -17.89 -21.90
C LEU A 341 15.89 -17.15 -22.35
N ALA A 342 15.90 -16.60 -23.57
CA ALA A 342 14.79 -15.81 -24.08
C ALA A 342 14.65 -15.90 -25.61
N VAL A 343 13.45 -15.64 -26.11
CA VAL A 343 13.18 -15.43 -27.54
C VAL A 343 13.13 -13.94 -27.82
N SER A 344 13.77 -13.51 -28.92
CA SER A 344 13.68 -12.14 -29.41
C SER A 344 12.23 -11.71 -29.68
N GLY A 345 11.84 -10.57 -29.09
CA GLY A 345 10.49 -10.02 -29.17
C GLY A 345 10.21 -9.28 -30.49
N ALA A 346 9.35 -8.26 -30.43
CA ALA A 346 9.08 -7.33 -31.52
C ALA A 346 9.39 -5.89 -31.08
N GLU A 347 9.27 -4.93 -32.00
CA GLU A 347 9.57 -3.51 -31.72
C GLU A 347 8.64 -2.87 -30.67
N THR A 348 7.45 -3.43 -30.49
CA THR A 348 6.43 -2.95 -29.53
C THR A 348 6.05 -4.05 -28.54
N TYR A 349 5.58 -3.64 -27.36
CA TYR A 349 5.09 -4.57 -26.37
C TYR A 349 3.85 -5.31 -26.88
N LYS A 350 2.92 -4.62 -27.54
CA LYS A 350 1.71 -5.21 -28.13
C LYS A 350 2.03 -6.31 -29.13
N ALA A 351 2.98 -6.08 -30.04
CA ALA A 351 3.40 -7.12 -30.99
C ALA A 351 4.15 -8.27 -30.30
N THR A 352 4.97 -7.97 -29.29
CA THR A 352 5.64 -9.00 -28.48
C THR A 352 4.63 -9.85 -27.71
N LYS A 353 3.53 -9.26 -27.24
CA LYS A 353 2.44 -9.96 -26.57
C LYS A 353 1.71 -10.94 -27.48
N GLU A 354 1.62 -10.65 -28.78
CA GLU A 354 1.09 -11.62 -29.75
C GLU A 354 2.06 -12.81 -29.91
N LYS A 355 3.37 -12.55 -30.10
CA LYS A 355 4.39 -13.62 -30.13
C LYS A 355 4.42 -14.47 -28.85
N LEU A 356 4.16 -13.88 -27.69
CA LEU A 356 4.08 -14.59 -26.42
C LEU A 356 3.01 -15.69 -26.43
N LYS A 357 1.89 -15.47 -27.13
CA LYS A 357 0.83 -16.49 -27.25
C LYS A 357 1.34 -17.73 -27.98
N ASP A 358 2.16 -17.56 -29.02
CA ASP A 358 2.76 -18.66 -29.76
C ASP A 358 3.78 -19.41 -28.89
N VAL A 359 4.60 -18.69 -28.12
CA VAL A 359 5.52 -19.29 -27.14
C VAL A 359 4.75 -20.11 -26.09
N HIS A 360 3.62 -19.58 -25.60
CA HIS A 360 2.74 -20.31 -24.67
C HIS A 360 2.07 -21.51 -25.34
N ALA A 361 1.71 -21.44 -26.63
CA ALA A 361 1.13 -22.55 -27.37
C ALA A 361 2.12 -23.72 -27.54
N ASN A 362 3.42 -23.41 -27.63
CA ASN A 362 4.50 -24.39 -27.71
C ASN A 362 4.94 -24.96 -26.35
N GLY A 363 4.19 -24.70 -25.27
CA GLY A 363 4.37 -25.37 -23.97
C GLY A 363 5.03 -24.52 -22.87
N TYR A 364 5.54 -23.33 -23.17
CA TYR A 364 6.23 -22.47 -22.20
C TYR A 364 5.26 -21.54 -21.46
N LYS A 365 4.33 -22.11 -20.69
CA LYS A 365 3.23 -21.35 -20.05
C LYS A 365 3.72 -20.27 -19.06
N ASP A 366 4.88 -20.47 -18.45
CA ASP A 366 5.45 -19.54 -17.47
C ASP A 366 6.30 -18.43 -18.11
N ALA A 367 6.43 -18.42 -19.44
CA ALA A 367 7.21 -17.39 -20.14
C ALA A 367 6.58 -16.01 -19.98
N TYR A 368 7.42 -14.98 -19.85
CA TYR A 368 6.97 -13.59 -19.67
C TYR A 368 7.87 -12.58 -20.37
N ILE A 369 7.34 -11.39 -20.64
CA ILE A 369 8.05 -10.35 -21.40
C ILE A 369 8.96 -9.54 -20.49
N ILE A 370 10.19 -9.32 -20.95
CA ILE A 370 11.17 -8.41 -20.36
C ILE A 370 11.61 -7.37 -21.41
N ALA A 371 12.15 -6.25 -20.94
CA ALA A 371 12.59 -5.16 -21.81
C ALA A 371 13.99 -4.66 -21.44
N PHE A 372 14.76 -4.31 -22.45
CA PHE A 372 16.08 -3.71 -22.34
C PHE A 372 16.14 -2.39 -23.11
N ASN A 373 16.94 -1.44 -22.62
CA ASN A 373 17.33 -0.26 -23.37
C ASN A 373 18.85 -0.11 -23.24
N LYS A 374 19.56 -0.14 -24.38
CA LYS A 374 21.02 -0.04 -24.45
C LYS A 374 21.73 -1.05 -23.54
N GLY A 375 21.32 -2.32 -23.63
CA GLY A 375 21.90 -3.42 -22.87
C GLY A 375 21.58 -3.46 -21.38
N LYS A 376 20.70 -2.57 -20.87
CA LYS A 376 20.24 -2.58 -19.47
C LYS A 376 18.77 -2.94 -19.37
N LYS A 377 18.42 -3.87 -18.48
CA LYS A 377 17.03 -4.24 -18.20
C LYS A 377 16.29 -3.04 -17.64
N VAL A 378 15.12 -2.73 -18.20
CA VAL A 378 14.25 -1.62 -17.78
C VAL A 378 12.91 -2.14 -17.28
N PRO A 379 12.20 -1.39 -16.40
CA PRO A 379 10.84 -1.76 -16.00
C PRO A 379 9.91 -1.85 -17.21
N LEU A 380 9.15 -2.95 -17.31
CA LEU A 380 8.29 -3.24 -18.46
C LEU A 380 7.25 -2.14 -18.72
N GLU A 381 6.69 -1.55 -17.66
CA GLU A 381 5.73 -0.43 -17.78
C GLU A 381 6.34 0.81 -18.45
N ASN A 382 7.61 1.10 -18.17
CA ASN A 382 8.29 2.24 -18.80
C ASN A 382 8.57 1.97 -20.27
N ALA A 383 8.94 0.74 -20.60
CA ALA A 383 9.14 0.29 -21.97
C ALA A 383 7.85 0.43 -22.79
N LYS A 384 6.72 -0.06 -22.25
CA LYS A 384 5.39 0.05 -22.87
C LYS A 384 5.04 1.50 -23.21
N LEU A 385 5.15 2.40 -22.24
CA LEU A 385 4.86 3.82 -22.43
C LEU A 385 5.76 4.49 -23.48
N HIS A 386 6.95 3.94 -23.72
CA HIS A 386 7.88 4.46 -24.71
C HIS A 386 7.58 3.97 -26.13
N THR A 387 7.23 2.69 -26.30
CA THR A 387 7.07 2.05 -27.62
C THR A 387 5.63 1.98 -28.12
N ASP A 388 4.65 1.90 -27.23
CA ASP A 388 3.24 1.60 -27.56
C ASP A 388 2.37 2.87 -27.41
N LYS A 389 2.92 4.02 -27.81
CA LYS A 389 2.27 5.34 -27.67
C LYS A 389 0.99 5.49 -28.46
#